data_AF-A0A7X9LAH3-F1
#
_entry.id   AF-A0A7X9LAH3-F1
#
_cell.length_a   1.000
_cell.length_b   1.000
_cell.length_c   1.000
_cell.angle_alpha   90.00
_cell.angle_beta   90.00
_cell.angle_gamma   90.00
#
_symmetry.space_group_name_H-M   'P 1'
#
loop_
_entity.id
_entity.type
_entity.pdbx_description
1 polymer ?
#
loop_
_entity_poly.entity_id
_entity_poly.type
_entity_poly.pdbx_seq_one_letter_code
_entity_poly.pdbx_strand_id
1 'polypeptide(L)'
;QPGWAQTGLFPPGIVSFLGRATRLMQSASDGAQPVVFCAASRQAAAGGYYGPIGPFGTAGPVGRTPLPRPATRPDRLRALWNATEELVGVRFELPEPPSDAD
;
A
#
# COMPACT_ATOMS: atom_id res chain seq x y z
N GLN A 1 1.36 1.26 -1.62
CA GLN A 1 1.65 2.47 -0.84
C GLN A 1 2.07 3.63 -1.72
N PRO A 2 1.74 4.89 -1.36
CA PRO A 2 2.10 6.11 -2.10
C PRO A 2 3.53 6.61 -1.81
N GLY A 3 4.39 5.83 -1.15
CA GLY A 3 5.71 6.29 -0.71
C GLY A 3 5.64 7.48 0.25
N TRP A 4 6.66 8.33 0.22
CA TRP A 4 6.73 9.58 0.97
C TRP A 4 6.15 10.72 0.12
N ALA A 5 4.86 10.59 -0.21
CA ALA A 5 4.12 11.61 -0.93
C ALA A 5 3.91 12.84 -0.04
N GLN A 6 4.14 14.03 -0.58
CA GLN A 6 3.96 15.29 0.14
C GLN A 6 2.46 15.64 0.28
N THR A 7 1.82 15.05 1.29
CA THR A 7 0.45 15.34 1.73
C THR A 7 0.47 15.89 3.17
N GLY A 8 -0.69 16.22 3.73
CA GLY A 8 -0.80 16.66 5.13
C GLY A 8 -0.25 15.67 6.17
N LEU A 9 -0.02 14.40 5.80
CA LEU A 9 0.64 13.40 6.65
C LEU A 9 2.12 13.72 6.88
N PHE A 10 2.77 14.42 5.95
CA PHE A 10 4.14 14.91 6.06
C PHE A 10 4.13 16.44 6.13
N PRO A 11 3.86 17.04 7.30
CA PRO A 11 3.77 18.48 7.43
C PRO A 11 5.10 19.16 7.05
N PRO A 12 5.08 20.46 6.69
CA PRO A 12 6.29 21.23 6.45
C PRO A 12 7.22 21.17 7.67
N GLY A 13 8.51 20.91 7.45
CA GLY A 13 9.49 20.75 8.51
C GLY A 13 10.81 20.19 8.01
N ILE A 14 11.75 19.92 8.93
CA ILE A 14 13.11 19.50 8.59
C ILE A 14 13.16 18.16 7.85
N VAL A 15 12.28 17.21 8.20
CA VAL A 15 12.12 15.92 7.49
C VAL A 15 11.66 16.17 6.05
N SER A 16 10.64 17.02 5.87
CA SER A 16 10.10 17.37 4.56
C SER A 16 11.05 18.22 3.70
N PHE A 17 11.97 18.94 4.32
CA PHE A 17 13.03 19.69 3.67
C PHE A 17 14.15 18.75 3.20
N LEU A 18 14.72 17.95 4.11
CA LEU A 18 15.78 16.99 3.80
C LEU A 18 15.31 15.94 2.79
N GLY A 19 14.10 15.44 2.93
CA GLY A 19 13.50 14.49 1.99
C GLY A 19 13.36 15.04 0.57
N ARG A 20 13.04 16.33 0.42
CA ARG A 20 13.03 17.02 -0.89
C ARG A 20 14.44 17.21 -1.44
N ALA A 21 15.37 17.70 -0.61
CA ALA A 21 16.76 17.91 -1.01
C ALA A 21 17.44 16.61 -1.48
N THR A 22 17.05 15.48 -0.89
CA THR A 22 17.57 14.14 -1.21
C THR A 22 16.75 13.38 -2.26
N ARG A 23 15.66 13.97 -2.78
CA ARG A 23 14.71 13.32 -3.71
C ARG A 23 14.08 12.02 -3.19
N LEU A 24 14.03 11.84 -1.87
CA LEU A 24 13.34 10.72 -1.21
C LEU A 24 11.84 10.99 -1.00
N MET A 25 11.41 12.24 -1.16
CA MET A 25 10.00 12.59 -1.21
C MET A 25 9.53 12.77 -2.65
N GLN A 26 8.29 12.37 -2.91
CA GLN A 26 7.64 12.56 -4.20
C GLN A 26 6.43 13.49 -4.11
N SER A 27 6.08 14.11 -5.23
CA SER A 27 4.91 14.99 -5.31
C SER A 27 3.63 14.21 -4.97
N ALA A 28 2.55 14.92 -4.63
CA ALA A 28 1.26 14.27 -4.40
C ALA A 28 0.76 13.51 -5.65
N SER A 29 1.02 14.05 -6.85
CA SER A 29 0.68 13.41 -8.12
C SER A 29 1.49 12.14 -8.38
N ASP A 30 2.79 12.14 -8.08
CA ASP A 30 3.63 10.95 -8.22
C ASP A 30 3.23 9.89 -7.18
N GLY A 31 2.93 10.32 -5.95
CA GLY A 31 2.40 9.47 -4.89
C GLY A 31 1.05 8.81 -5.23
N ALA A 32 0.29 9.37 -6.18
CA ALA A 32 -0.97 8.79 -6.65
C ALA A 32 -0.78 7.67 -7.69
N GLN A 33 0.39 7.57 -8.32
CA GLN A 33 0.67 6.56 -9.36
C GLN A 33 0.37 5.12 -8.91
N PRO A 34 0.74 4.67 -7.70
CA PRO A 34 0.42 3.31 -7.24
C PRO A 34 -1.08 3.03 -7.16
N VAL A 35 -1.90 4.02 -6.79
CA VAL A 35 -3.36 3.86 -6.73
C VAL A 35 -3.93 3.73 -8.14
N VAL A 36 -3.51 4.60 -9.06
CA VAL A 36 -3.93 4.55 -10.47
C VAL A 36 -3.50 3.23 -11.12
N PHE A 37 -2.28 2.78 -10.84
CA PHE A 37 -1.78 1.49 -11.34
C PHE A 37 -2.65 0.33 -10.87
N CYS A 38 -2.95 0.23 -9.57
CA CYS A 38 -3.80 -0.84 -9.04
C CYS A 38 -5.22 -0.79 -9.60
N ALA A 39 -5.78 0.41 -9.82
CA ALA A 39 -7.16 0.58 -10.26
C ALA A 39 -7.36 0.33 -11.76
N ALA A 40 -6.37 0.66 -12.60
CA ALA A 40 -6.54 0.74 -14.05
C ALA A 40 -5.59 -0.14 -14.87
N SER A 41 -4.47 -0.60 -14.29
CA SER A 41 -3.49 -1.39 -15.03
C SER A 41 -3.91 -2.85 -15.14
N ARG A 42 -3.87 -3.42 -16.34
CA ARG A 42 -4.01 -4.88 -16.54
C ARG A 42 -2.84 -5.68 -15.96
N GLN A 43 -1.74 -5.02 -15.61
CA GLN A 43 -0.57 -5.64 -15.00
C GLN A 43 -0.69 -5.72 -13.46
N ALA A 44 -1.70 -5.08 -12.88
CA ALA A 44 -1.97 -5.21 -11.46
C ALA A 44 -2.57 -6.60 -11.17
N ALA A 45 -1.89 -7.38 -10.32
CA ALA A 45 -2.35 -8.68 -9.90
C ALA A 45 -3.25 -8.56 -8.66
N ALA A 46 -4.29 -9.41 -8.59
CA ALA A 46 -5.09 -9.56 -7.37
C ALA A 46 -4.18 -9.92 -6.17
N GLY A 47 -4.44 -9.32 -5.02
CA GLY A 47 -3.59 -9.47 -3.83
C GLY A 47 -2.19 -8.84 -3.94
N GLY A 48 -1.86 -8.18 -5.06
CA GLY A 48 -0.59 -7.49 -5.24
C GLY A 48 -0.48 -6.22 -4.39
N TYR A 49 0.74 -5.93 -3.93
CA TYR A 49 1.05 -4.72 -3.17
C TYR A 49 2.03 -3.86 -3.97
N TYR A 50 1.64 -2.63 -4.31
CA TYR A 50 2.36 -1.78 -5.27
C TYR A 50 2.72 -0.43 -4.67
N GLY A 51 3.90 0.09 -5.01
CA GLY A 51 4.45 1.33 -4.49
C GLY A 51 5.72 1.73 -5.25
N PRO A 52 6.38 2.83 -4.85
CA PRO A 52 7.62 3.24 -5.49
C PRO A 52 8.72 2.21 -5.27
N ILE A 53 9.47 1.88 -6.33
CA ILE A 53 10.58 0.91 -6.32
C ILE A 53 11.97 1.56 -6.33
N GLY A 54 12.04 2.87 -6.10
CA GLY A 54 13.32 3.56 -5.89
C GLY A 54 13.95 3.26 -4.52
N PRO A 55 15.05 3.94 -4.20
CA PRO A 55 15.75 3.76 -2.93
C PRO A 55 14.82 3.84 -1.71
N PHE A 56 14.96 2.87 -0.80
CA PHE A 56 14.15 2.72 0.42
C PHE A 56 12.63 2.59 0.19
N GLY A 57 12.17 2.44 -1.06
CA GLY A 57 10.73 2.39 -1.38
C GLY A 57 9.99 3.67 -1.04
N THR A 58 10.66 4.83 -1.14
CA THR A 58 10.11 6.14 -0.71
C THR A 58 9.60 6.99 -1.88
N ALA A 59 10.30 6.97 -3.02
CA ALA A 59 9.95 7.70 -4.23
C ALA A 59 10.40 6.94 -5.49
N GLY A 60 9.87 7.33 -6.65
CA GLY A 60 10.25 6.76 -7.95
C GLY A 60 9.10 6.01 -8.64
N PRO A 61 9.39 5.27 -9.72
CA PRO A 61 8.36 4.61 -10.52
C PRO A 61 7.58 3.58 -9.68
N VAL A 62 6.32 3.36 -10.04
CA VAL A 62 5.49 2.32 -9.42
C VAL A 62 5.97 0.93 -9.83
N GLY A 63 5.99 0.01 -8.89
CA GLY A 63 6.22 -1.41 -9.11
C GLY A 63 5.72 -2.26 -7.95
N ARG A 64 5.84 -3.58 -8.09
CA ARG A 64 5.44 -4.53 -7.04
C ARG A 64 6.41 -4.42 -5.86
N THR A 65 5.87 -4.39 -4.64
CA THR A 65 6.63 -4.26 -3.41
C THR A 65 6.27 -5.39 -2.44
N PRO A 66 7.21 -5.87 -1.60
CA PRO A 66 6.90 -6.85 -0.58
C PRO A 66 5.89 -6.31 0.44
N LEU A 67 4.97 -7.18 0.89
CA LEU A 67 4.14 -6.86 2.04
C LEU A 67 4.99 -6.70 3.31
N PRO A 68 4.63 -5.78 4.22
CA PRO A 68 5.21 -5.75 5.55
C PRO A 68 5.02 -7.11 6.23
N ARG A 69 6.05 -7.61 6.93
CA ARG A 69 6.02 -8.93 7.59
C ARG A 69 4.77 -9.16 8.47
N PRO A 70 4.26 -8.18 9.25
CA PRO A 70 3.03 -8.40 10.03
C PRO A 70 1.79 -8.66 9.15
N ALA A 71 1.77 -8.14 7.92
CA ALA A 71 0.67 -8.29 6.97
C ALA A 71 0.68 -9.65 6.25
N THR A 72 1.53 -10.59 6.64
CA THR A 72 1.59 -11.95 6.06
C THR A 72 1.14 -13.03 7.03
N ARG A 73 0.50 -12.67 8.17
CA ARG A 73 0.04 -13.63 9.20
C ARG A 73 -1.46 -13.89 9.06
N PRO A 74 -1.90 -15.03 8.47
CA PRO A 74 -3.31 -15.27 8.16
C PRO A 74 -4.22 -15.31 9.38
N ASP A 75 -3.72 -15.83 10.51
CA ASP A 75 -4.40 -15.85 11.80
C ASP A 75 -4.75 -14.44 12.29
N ARG A 76 -3.79 -13.51 12.18
CA ARG A 76 -3.96 -12.11 12.58
C ARG A 76 -4.91 -11.36 11.65
N LEU A 77 -4.80 -11.59 10.34
CA LEU A 77 -5.69 -10.99 9.35
C LEU A 77 -7.15 -11.45 9.56
N ARG A 78 -7.36 -12.74 9.82
CA ARG A 78 -8.70 -13.29 10.12
C ARG A 78 -9.28 -12.71 11.41
N ALA A 79 -8.46 -12.62 12.47
CA ALA A 79 -8.91 -12.03 13.73
C ALA A 79 -9.29 -10.55 13.57
N LEU A 80 -8.49 -9.78 12.82
CA LEU A 80 -8.77 -8.38 12.51
C LEU A 80 -10.08 -8.22 11.72
N TRP A 81 -10.30 -9.08 10.72
CA TRP A 81 -11.54 -9.07 9.94
C TRP A 81 -12.76 -9.34 10.82
N ASN A 82 -12.73 -10.42 11.61
CA ASN A 82 -13.83 -10.80 12.49
C ASN A 82 -14.16 -9.69 13.51
N ALA A 83 -13.14 -9.08 14.11
CA ALA A 83 -13.33 -7.98 15.05
C ALA A 83 -13.91 -6.73 14.36
N THR A 84 -13.55 -6.47 13.11
CA THR A 84 -14.10 -5.35 12.33
C THR A 84 -15.57 -5.59 12.02
N GLU A 85 -15.94 -6.80 11.57
CA GLU A 85 -17.35 -7.18 11.33
C GLU A 85 -18.22 -7.03 12.57
N GLU A 86 -17.71 -7.45 13.74
CA GLU A 86 -18.38 -7.26 15.03
C GLU A 86 -18.54 -5.78 15.36
N LEU A 87 -17.46 -4.98 15.18
CA LEU A 87 -17.46 -3.56 15.49
C LEU A 87 -18.44 -2.76 14.62
N VAL A 88 -18.55 -3.10 13.32
CA VAL A 88 -19.42 -2.36 12.38
C VAL A 88 -20.81 -2.99 12.22
N GLY A 89 -21.04 -4.19 12.78
CA GLY A 89 -22.31 -4.90 12.70
C GLY A 89 -22.66 -5.45 11.31
N VAL A 90 -21.66 -5.66 10.44
CA VAL A 90 -21.84 -6.16 9.07
C VAL A 90 -21.08 -7.48 8.92
N ARG A 91 -21.70 -8.46 8.24
CA ARG A 91 -21.08 -9.75 7.90
C ARG A 91 -20.87 -9.86 6.40
N PHE A 92 -19.70 -10.34 6.00
CA PHE A 92 -19.37 -10.62 4.61
C PHE A 92 -19.28 -12.12 4.37
N GLU A 93 -20.04 -12.60 3.39
CA GLU A 93 -19.85 -13.93 2.84
C GLU A 93 -18.66 -13.89 1.87
N LEU A 94 -17.50 -14.37 2.33
CA LEU A 94 -16.31 -14.43 1.50
C LEU A 94 -16.33 -15.71 0.65
N PRO A 95 -16.01 -15.61 -0.66
CA PRO A 95 -15.84 -16.80 -1.48
C PRO A 95 -14.67 -17.64 -0.97
N GLU A 96 -14.70 -18.94 -1.28
CA GLU A 96 -13.60 -19.84 -0.97
C GLU A 96 -12.32 -19.33 -1.66
N PRO A 97 -11.17 -19.26 -0.95
CA PRO A 97 -9.93 -18.85 -1.58
C PRO A 97 -9.58 -19.80 -2.73
N PRO A 98 -8.95 -19.30 -3.81
CA PRO A 98 -8.49 -20.15 -4.90
C PRO A 98 -7.53 -21.21 -4.35
N SER A 99 -7.65 -22.45 -4.84
CA SER A 99 -6.78 -23.54 -4.42
C SER A 99 -5.34 -23.27 -4.86
N ASP A 100 -4.35 -23.69 -4.07
CA ASP A 100 -2.91 -23.50 -4.37
C ASP A 100 -2.40 -24.22 -5.65
N ALA A 101 -3.30 -24.77 -6.48
CA ALA A 101 -2.98 -25.59 -7.65
C ALA A 101 -3.02 -24.85 -9.00
N ASP A 102 -3.33 -23.54 -9.03
CA ASP A 102 -3.34 -22.68 -10.22
C ASP A 102 -2.20 -21.64 -10.22
#